data_AF-A0A538LUI2-F1
#
_entry.id   AF-A0A538LUI2-F1
#
_cell.length_a   1.000
_cell.length_b   1.000
_cell.length_c   1.000
_cell.angle_alpha   90.00
_cell.angle_beta   90.00
_cell.angle_gamma   90.00
#
_symmetry.space_group_name_H-M   'P 1'
#
loop_
_entity.id
_entity.type
_entity.pdbx_description
1 polymer ?
#
loop_
_entity_poly.entity_id
_entity_poly.type
_entity_poly.pdbx_seq_one_letter_code
_entity_poly.pdbx_strand_id
1 'polypeptide(L)'
;VPLTFSEAALGSTIRVPTLEGPVTLRIPPGTPSGRTFRVRGRGVKSGKSAGDLLVTVEVAVPPHLTDAQREAVEALASASEESPRSHLGV
;
A
#
# COMPACT_ATOMS: atom_id res chain seq x y z
N VAL A 1 6.48 -0.01 2.36
CA VAL A 1 5.66 -0.96 3.13
C VAL A 1 4.80 -1.71 2.14
N PRO A 2 4.99 -3.04 2.03
CA PRO A 2 4.21 -3.86 1.11
C PRO A 2 2.75 -3.95 1.58
N LEU A 3 1.82 -3.84 0.64
CA LEU A 3 0.39 -4.06 0.83
C LEU A 3 -0.11 -5.10 -0.18
N THR A 4 -1.14 -5.84 0.18
CA THR A 4 -1.90 -6.60 -0.80
C THR A 4 -2.72 -5.66 -1.69
N PHE A 5 -3.08 -6.13 -2.89
CA PHE A 5 -3.95 -5.36 -3.78
C PHE A 5 -5.31 -5.07 -3.13
N SER A 6 -5.90 -6.04 -2.42
CA SER A 6 -7.17 -5.86 -1.73
C SER A 6 -7.11 -4.80 -0.62
N GLU A 7 -6.03 -4.75 0.18
CA GLU A 7 -5.84 -3.71 1.18
C GLU A 7 -5.72 -2.31 0.57
N ALA A 8 -5.04 -2.19 -0.58
CA ALA A 8 -4.89 -0.92 -1.28
C ALA A 8 -6.21 -0.48 -1.94
N ALA A 9 -6.92 -1.41 -2.58
CA ALA A 9 -8.17 -1.15 -3.29
C ALA A 9 -9.35 -0.89 -2.35
N LEU A 10 -9.54 -1.74 -1.33
CA LEU A 10 -10.68 -1.69 -0.41
C LEU A 10 -10.40 -0.84 0.83
N GLY A 11 -9.14 -0.48 1.07
CA GLY A 11 -8.70 0.16 2.29
C GLY A 11 -8.41 -0.86 3.39
N SER A 12 -7.55 -0.48 4.32
CA SER A 12 -7.12 -1.35 5.41
C SER A 12 -6.59 -0.53 6.59
N THR A 13 -6.35 -1.20 7.71
CA THR A 13 -5.63 -0.64 8.85
C THR A 13 -4.47 -1.57 9.16
N ILE A 14 -3.25 -1.09 8.93
CA ILE A 14 -2.02 -1.88 9.05
C ILE A 14 -1.16 -1.41 10.22
N ARG A 15 -0.29 -2.30 10.71
CA ARG A 15 0.76 -1.93 11.67
C ARG A 15 2.08 -1.73 10.96
N VAL A 16 2.69 -0.57 11.16
CA VAL A 16 3.98 -0.21 10.57
C VAL A 16 5.03 -0.14 11.68
N PRO A 17 6.17 -0.85 11.57
CA PRO A 17 7.23 -0.76 12.55
C PRO A 17 7.87 0.65 12.53
N THR A 18 8.19 1.17 13.70
CA THR A 18 8.94 2.43 13.87
C THR A 18 10.05 2.21 14.90
N LEU A 19 10.92 3.20 15.07
CA LEU A 19 12.04 3.15 16.03
C LEU A 19 11.59 2.98 17.49
N GLU A 20 10.38 3.44 17.83
CA GLU A 20 9.85 3.41 19.21
C GLU A 20 8.74 2.36 19.40
N GLY A 21 8.53 1.51 18.40
CA GLY A 21 7.46 0.51 18.38
C GLY A 21 6.47 0.71 17.23
N PRO A 22 5.59 -0.26 16.98
CA PRO A 22 4.68 -0.22 15.86
C PRO A 22 3.61 0.85 16.03
N VAL A 23 3.25 1.49 14.92
CA VAL A 23 2.13 2.43 14.85
C VAL A 23 1.06 1.93 13.91
N THR A 24 -0.19 2.29 14.18
CA THR A 24 -1.32 1.94 13.32
C THR A 24 -1.46 3.00 12.23
N LEU A 25 -1.44 2.57 10.97
CA LEU A 25 -1.64 3.41 9.80
C LEU A 25 -2.93 3.00 9.09
N ARG A 26 -3.82 3.98 8.89
CA ARG A 26 -5.04 3.78 8.10
C ARG A 26 -4.75 4.02 6.62
N ILE A 27 -5.07 3.04 5.80
CA ILE A 27 -4.97 3.09 4.34
C ILE A 27 -6.38 3.34 3.78
N PRO A 28 -6.63 4.51 3.16
CA PRO A 28 -7.89 4.77 2.47
C PRO A 28 -8.13 3.81 1.30
N PRO A 29 -9.38 3.49 0.95
CA PRO A 29 -9.70 2.78 -0.29
C PRO A 29 -9.14 3.50 -1.52
N GLY A 30 -8.78 2.73 -2.55
CA GLY A 30 -8.20 3.28 -3.78
C GLY A 30 -6.83 3.93 -3.58
N THR A 31 -6.05 3.49 -2.60
CA THR A 31 -4.68 4.00 -2.40
C THR A 31 -3.76 3.49 -3.51
N PRO A 32 -3.14 4.37 -4.31
CA PRO A 32 -2.23 3.93 -5.37
C PRO A 32 -0.88 3.47 -4.79
N SER A 33 -0.23 2.55 -5.50
CA SER A 33 1.16 2.18 -5.22
C SER A 33 2.07 3.40 -5.32
N GLY A 34 3.09 3.47 -4.45
CA GLY A 34 4.01 4.61 -4.37
C GLY A 34 3.49 5.79 -3.54
N ARG A 35 2.25 5.77 -3.04
CA ARG A 35 1.76 6.84 -2.17
C ARG A 35 2.53 6.88 -0.84
N THR A 36 2.92 8.08 -0.42
CA THR A 36 3.64 8.29 0.84
C THR A 36 2.72 8.86 1.92
N PHE A 37 2.64 8.18 3.05
CA PHE A 37 1.96 8.65 4.24
C PHE A 37 2.96 9.20 5.25
N ARG A 38 2.62 10.31 5.89
CA ARG A 38 3.45 10.94 6.91
C ARG A 38 2.94 10.62 8.30
N VAL A 39 3.76 9.92 9.08
CA VAL A 39 3.49 9.65 10.49
C VAL A 39 4.30 10.62 11.34
N ARG A 40 3.59 11.59 11.93
CA ARG A 40 4.20 12.70 12.66
C ARG A 40 4.93 12.25 13.92
N GLY A 41 6.13 12.80 14.15
CA GLY A 41 6.91 12.59 15.37
C GLY A 41 7.46 11.18 15.57
N ARG A 42 7.43 10.34 14.53
CA ARG A 42 7.95 8.95 14.55
C ARG A 42 9.26 8.78 13.77
N GLY A 43 9.86 9.87 13.33
CA GLY A 43 11.17 9.88 12.68
C GLY A 43 12.32 9.87 13.68
N VAL A 44 13.54 10.07 13.18
CA VAL A 44 14.76 10.08 13.99
C VAL A 44 14.74 11.25 14.98
N LYS A 45 15.15 10.97 16.22
CA LYS A 45 15.33 12.00 17.25
C LYS A 45 16.65 12.75 17.05
N SER A 46 16.60 14.07 17.13
CA SER A 46 17.77 14.95 17.16
C SER A 46 17.59 15.98 18.26
N GLY A 47 18.37 15.84 19.35
CA GLY A 47 18.22 16.67 20.55
C GLY A 47 16.82 16.53 21.17
N LYS A 48 16.06 17.64 21.22
CA LYS A 48 14.71 17.70 21.82
C LYS A 48 13.57 17.46 20.82
N SER A 49 13.86 17.36 19.52
CA SER A 49 12.83 17.16 18.49
C SER A 49 12.94 15.78 17.85
N ALA A 50 11.81 15.27 17.37
CA ALA A 50 11.73 14.08 16.54
C ALA A 50 11.26 14.50 15.14
N GLY A 51 11.86 13.91 14.11
CA GLY A 51 11.37 14.04 12.74
C GLY A 51 10.08 13.24 12.51
N ASP A 52 9.69 13.13 11.25
CA ASP A 52 8.55 12.34 10.82
C ASP A 52 9.00 11.04 10.14
N LEU A 53 8.18 10.00 10.25
CA LEU A 53 8.35 8.77 9.47
C LEU A 53 7.53 8.90 8.19
N LEU A 54 8.20 8.73 7.05
CA LEU A 54 7.57 8.66 5.73
C LEU A 54 7.38 7.19 5.35
N VAL A 55 6.12 6.81 5.15
CA VAL A 55 5.71 5.45 4.81
C VAL A 55 5.22 5.43 3.37
N THR A 56 6.10 5.03 2.46
CA THR A 56 5.73 4.76 1.06
C THR A 56 5.11 3.37 0.97
N VAL A 57 3.90 3.27 0.41
CA VAL A 57 3.24 1.98 0.17
C VAL A 57 3.63 1.41 -1.18
N GLU A 58 3.65 0.09 -1.28
CA GLU A 58 3.92 -0.63 -2.51
C GLU A 58 3.00 -1.85 -2.58
N VAL A 59 2.30 -2.04 -3.69
CA VAL A 59 1.45 -3.22 -3.88
C VAL A 59 2.34 -4.43 -4.20
N ALA A 60 2.32 -5.42 -3.32
CA ALA A 60 3.06 -6.66 -3.50
C ALA A 60 2.26 -7.64 -4.36
N VAL A 61 2.91 -8.18 -5.39
CA VAL A 61 2.36 -9.22 -6.26
C VAL A 61 2.90 -10.59 -5.83
N PRO A 62 2.03 -11.57 -5.52
CA PRO A 62 2.50 -12.89 -5.12
C PRO A 62 3.15 -13.63 -6.30
N PRO A 63 4.24 -14.39 -6.08
CA PRO A 63 4.94 -15.09 -7.16
C PRO A 63 4.17 -16.31 -7.69
N HIS A 64 3.27 -16.88 -6.87
CA HIS A 64 2.46 -18.03 -7.22
C HIS A 64 1.03 -17.81 -6.75
N LEU A 65 0.07 -18.24 -7.57
CA LEU A 65 -1.35 -18.20 -7.27
C LEU A 65 -1.87 -19.63 -7.13
N THR A 66 -2.68 -19.86 -6.11
CA THR A 66 -3.58 -21.03 -6.04
C THR A 66 -4.67 -20.92 -7.12
N ASP A 67 -5.34 -22.03 -7.42
CA ASP A 67 -6.42 -22.05 -8.42
C ASP A 67 -7.53 -21.04 -8.08
N ALA A 68 -7.96 -21.00 -6.82
CA ALA A 68 -8.96 -20.04 -6.34
C ALA A 68 -8.50 -18.58 -6.47
N GLN A 69 -7.22 -18.28 -6.22
CA GLN A 69 -6.68 -16.93 -6.39
C GLN A 69 -6.60 -16.53 -7.87
N ARG A 70 -6.23 -17.48 -8.75
CA ARG A 70 -6.20 -17.25 -10.19
C ARG A 70 -7.58 -16.91 -10.72
N GLU A 71 -8.59 -17.71 -10.38
CA GLU A 71 -9.98 -17.47 -10.76
C GLU A 71 -10.45 -16.08 -10.34
N ALA A 72 -10.17 -15.67 -9.09
CA ALA A 72 -10.53 -14.35 -8.59
C ALA A 72 -9.84 -13.20 -9.35
N VAL A 73 -8.56 -13.36 -9.71
CA VAL A 73 -7.83 -12.35 -10.48
C VAL A 73 -8.32 -12.27 -11.93
N GLU A 74 -8.66 -13.41 -12.54
CA GLU A 74 -9.25 -13.45 -13.89
C GLU A 74 -10.61 -12.75 -13.93
N ALA A 75 -11.46 -13.02 -12.93
CA ALA A 75 -12.75 -12.34 -12.79
C ALA A 75 -12.59 -10.82 -12.62
N LEU A 76 -11.63 -10.37 -11.80
CA LEU A 76 -11.31 -8.95 -11.66
C LEU A 76 -10.81 -8.34 -12.98
N ALA A 77 -9.96 -9.05 -13.71
CA ALA A 77 -9.43 -8.59 -14.98
C ALA A 77 -10.54 -8.40 -16.03
N SER A 78 -11.52 -9.31 -16.09
CA SER A 78 -12.69 -9.16 -16.98
C SER A 78 -13.62 -8.01 -16.59
N ALA A 79 -13.72 -7.68 -15.30
CA ALA A 79 -14.55 -6.59 -14.80
C ALA A 79 -13.87 -5.20 -14.91
N SER A 80 -12.58 -5.14 -15.23
CA SER A 80 -11.82 -3.89 -15.29
C SER A 80 -11.85 -3.31 -16.71
N GLU A 81 -12.36 -2.08 -16.86
CA GLU A 81 -12.51 -1.43 -18.19
C GLU A 81 -11.32 -0.51 -18.55
N GLU A 82 -10.56 -0.03 -17.56
CA GLU A 82 -9.53 0.99 -17.76
C GLU A 82 -8.11 0.41 -17.78
N SER A 83 -7.33 0.75 -18.81
CA SER A 83 -5.92 0.40 -18.90
C SER A 83 -5.07 1.37 -18.05
N PRO A 84 -4.24 0.86 -17.11
CA PRO A 84 -3.29 1.70 -16.36
C PRO A 84 -2.27 2.42 -17.26
N ARG A 85 -2.14 2.02 -18.52
CA ARG A 85 -1.20 2.59 -19.50
C ARG A 85 -1.86 3.57 -20.47
N SER A 86 -3.15 3.89 -20.28
CA SER A 86 -3.89 4.83 -21.13
C SER A 86 -3.16 6.18 -21.30
N HIS A 87 -2.54 6.68 -20.23
CA HIS A 87 -1.74 7.91 -20.24
C HIS A 87 -0.44 7.84 -21.07
N LEU A 88 0.01 6.65 -21.47
CA LEU A 88 1.18 6.43 -22.32
C LEU A 88 0.83 6.42 -23.82
N GLY A 89 -0.45 6.52 -24.18
CA GLY A 89 -0.89 6.48 -25.58
C GLY A 89 -0.78 5.12 -26.25
N VAL A 90 -0.75 4.03 -25.45
CA VAL A 90 -0.71 2.63 -25.88
C VAL A 90 -1.94 1.85 -25.46
#